data_AF-A0A956BY44-F1
#
_entry.id   AF-A0A956BY44-F1
#
_cell.length_a   1.000
_cell.length_b   1.000
_cell.length_c   1.000
_cell.angle_alpha   90.00
_cell.angle_beta   90.00
_cell.angle_gamma   90.00
#
_symmetry.space_group_name_H-M   'P 1'
#
loop_
_entity.id
_entity.type
_entity.pdbx_description
1 polymer ?
#
loop_
_entity_poly.entity_id
_entity_poly.type
_entity_poly.pdbx_seq_one_letter_code
_entity_poly.pdbx_strand_id
1 'polypeptide(L)'
;MEQTLTLPQTHIGKKAIMAVSGVALVGFVVAHLLGNLQVFLGPEVMNEYAASLRKIPAILWGMRIGLLLAVIAHVLSAVALVSANAEARPVGYAKVKHQKSTYASRTMRWGGPIILLYIIYHLLHLTFGFGFDADHPYTPHN
;
A
#
# COMPACT_ATOMS: atom_id res chain seq x y z
N MET A 1 -9.63 35.54 -15.44
CA MET A 1 -8.81 34.95 -14.36
C MET A 1 -8.35 33.59 -14.82
N GLU A 2 -7.10 33.46 -15.23
CA GLU A 2 -6.51 32.18 -15.61
C GLU A 2 -6.22 31.41 -14.31
N GLN A 3 -7.05 30.43 -13.95
CA GLN A 3 -6.77 29.57 -12.82
C GLN A 3 -5.69 28.57 -13.23
N THR A 4 -4.46 28.79 -12.79
CA THR A 4 -3.36 27.83 -12.93
C THR A 4 -3.61 26.65 -12.00
N LEU A 5 -4.37 25.66 -12.49
CA LEU A 5 -4.61 24.42 -11.76
C LEU A 5 -3.26 23.71 -11.56
N THR A 6 -2.85 23.55 -10.30
CA THR A 6 -1.65 22.80 -9.93
C THR A 6 -1.81 21.33 -10.33
N LEU A 7 -0.70 20.62 -10.58
CA LEU A 7 -0.70 19.20 -10.99
C LEU A 7 -1.69 18.32 -10.18
N PRO A 8 -1.73 18.34 -8.82
CA PRO A 8 -2.67 17.52 -8.05
C PRO A 8 -4.14 17.89 -8.21
N GLN A 9 -4.47 19.07 -8.74
CA GLN A 9 -5.86 19.51 -8.94
C GLN A 9 -6.44 18.95 -10.25
N THR A 10 -5.59 18.65 -11.23
CA THR A 10 -6.03 18.14 -12.54
C THR A 10 -6.28 16.62 -12.53
N HIS A 11 -7.20 16.14 -13.39
CA HIS A 11 -7.42 14.70 -13.56
C HIS A 11 -6.18 13.95 -14.06
N ILE A 12 -5.37 14.61 -14.90
CA ILE A 12 -4.15 14.03 -15.46
C ILE A 12 -3.10 13.88 -14.35
N GLY A 13 -2.88 14.92 -13.55
CA GLY A 13 -1.92 14.86 -12.45
C GLY A 13 -2.32 13.85 -11.36
N LYS A 14 -3.62 13.75 -11.01
CA LYS A 14 -4.11 12.70 -10.09
C LYS A 14 -3.80 11.28 -10.60
N LYS A 15 -3.98 11.03 -11.91
CA LYS A 15 -3.64 9.74 -12.53
C LYS A 15 -2.13 9.48 -12.54
N ALA A 16 -1.32 10.51 -12.80
CA ALA A 16 0.13 10.40 -12.75
C ALA A 16 0.62 10.08 -11.33
N ILE A 17 0.12 10.79 -10.31
CA ILE A 17 0.43 10.54 -8.89
C ILE A 17 0.03 9.12 -8.50
N MET A 18 -1.18 8.69 -8.86
CA MET A 18 -1.66 7.31 -8.62
C MET A 18 -0.74 6.27 -9.27
N ALA A 19 -0.32 6.49 -10.51
CA ALA A 19 0.52 5.55 -11.25
C ALA A 19 1.92 5.44 -10.65
N VAL A 20 2.58 6.57 -10.37
CA VAL A 20 3.93 6.60 -9.79
C VAL A 20 3.94 5.98 -8.39
N SER A 21 2.97 6.36 -7.54
CA SER A 21 2.84 5.75 -6.21
C SER A 21 2.52 4.25 -6.30
N GLY A 22 1.67 3.83 -7.25
CA GLY A 22 1.36 2.42 -7.48
C GLY A 22 2.59 1.59 -7.87
N VAL A 23 3.44 2.11 -8.77
CA VAL A 23 4.70 1.45 -9.16
C VAL A 23 5.64 1.32 -7.97
N ALA A 24 5.79 2.36 -7.16
CA ALA A 24 6.60 2.32 -5.96
C ALA A 24 6.11 1.26 -4.96
N LEU A 25 4.79 1.19 -4.73
CA LEU A 25 4.17 0.20 -3.84
C LEU A 25 4.36 -1.22 -4.35
N VAL A 26 4.20 -1.47 -5.66
CA VAL A 26 4.45 -2.80 -6.24
C VAL A 26 5.91 -3.21 -6.08
N GLY A 27 6.85 -2.31 -6.39
CA GLY A 27 8.28 -2.57 -6.20
C GLY A 27 8.61 -2.92 -4.75
N PHE A 28 8.02 -2.20 -3.80
CA PHE A 28 8.16 -2.53 -2.39
C PHE A 28 7.56 -3.87 -2.02
N VAL A 29 6.35 -4.21 -2.49
CA VAL A 29 5.72 -5.51 -2.19
C VAL A 29 6.60 -6.66 -2.65
N VAL A 30 7.24 -6.55 -3.82
CA VAL A 30 8.20 -7.55 -4.30
C VAL A 30 9.40 -7.67 -3.37
N ALA A 31 10.07 -6.56 -3.05
CA ALA A 31 11.23 -6.55 -2.15
C ALA A 31 10.87 -7.05 -0.74
N HIS A 32 9.72 -6.62 -0.23
CA HIS A 32 9.18 -7.03 1.05
C HIS A 32 8.91 -8.54 1.08
N LEU A 33 8.28 -9.09 0.04
CA LEU A 33 8.06 -10.52 -0.07
C LEU A 33 9.39 -11.28 -0.07
N LEU A 34 10.38 -10.84 -0.84
CA LEU A 34 11.71 -11.47 -0.86
C LEU A 34 12.38 -11.48 0.52
N GLY A 35 12.26 -10.39 1.28
CA GLY A 35 12.71 -10.34 2.67
C GLY A 35 11.97 -11.34 3.56
N ASN A 36 10.64 -11.43 3.43
CA ASN A 36 9.84 -12.36 4.22
C ASN A 36 10.09 -13.83 3.87
N LEU A 37 10.40 -14.16 2.61
CA LEU A 37 10.71 -15.53 2.19
C LEU A 37 11.96 -16.09 2.87
N GLN A 38 12.81 -15.25 3.46
CA GLN A 38 13.92 -15.72 4.30
C GLN A 38 13.44 -16.50 5.53
N VAL A 39 12.15 -16.44 5.88
CA VAL A 39 11.56 -17.26 6.96
C VAL A 39 11.75 -18.77 6.69
N PHE A 40 11.83 -19.17 5.42
CA PHE A 40 12.05 -20.55 5.02
C PHE A 40 13.52 -20.99 5.13
N LEU A 41 14.45 -20.06 5.41
CA LEU A 41 15.89 -20.34 5.56
C LEU A 41 16.31 -20.56 7.02
N GLY A 42 15.38 -20.42 7.97
CA GLY A 42 15.64 -20.57 9.41
C GLY A 42 15.61 -19.24 10.17
N PRO A 43 15.39 -19.30 11.50
CA PRO A 43 15.24 -18.12 12.33
C PRO A 43 16.51 -17.27 12.41
N GLU A 44 17.70 -17.87 12.32
CA GLU A 44 18.98 -17.16 12.37
C GLU A 44 19.11 -16.18 11.20
N VAL A 45 18.85 -16.64 9.98
CA VAL A 45 18.95 -15.82 8.75
C VAL A 45 17.97 -14.65 8.80
N MET A 46 16.73 -14.90 9.22
CA MET A 46 15.72 -13.85 9.37
C MET A 46 16.13 -12.81 10.43
N ASN A 47 16.64 -13.26 11.57
CA ASN A 47 17.09 -12.38 12.65
C ASN A 47 18.30 -11.54 12.25
N GLU A 48 19.27 -12.13 11.54
CA GLU A 48 20.43 -11.42 11.00
C GLU A 48 20.02 -10.38 9.96
N TYR A 49 19.12 -10.71 9.04
CA TYR A 49 18.57 -9.78 8.07
C TYR A 49 17.88 -8.59 8.77
N ALA A 50 17.04 -8.88 9.76
CA ALA A 50 16.33 -7.87 10.54
C ALA A 50 17.28 -7.00 11.38
N ALA A 51 18.38 -7.56 11.90
CA ALA A 51 19.42 -6.82 12.60
C ALA A 51 20.23 -5.93 11.65
N SER A 52 20.53 -6.43 10.45
CA SER A 52 21.26 -5.70 9.40
C SER A 52 20.51 -4.46 8.94
N LEU A 53 19.20 -4.57 8.73
CA LEU A 53 18.35 -3.42 8.38
C LEU A 53 18.34 -2.34 9.48
N ARG A 54 18.36 -2.74 10.76
CA ARG A 54 18.40 -1.81 11.90
C ARG A 54 19.73 -1.05 12.01
N LYS A 55 20.84 -1.62 11.50
CA LYS A 55 22.15 -0.95 11.47
C LYS A 55 22.20 0.21 10.48
N ILE A 56 21.25 0.30 9.53
CA ILE A 56 21.18 1.38 8.53
C ILE A 56 19.89 2.18 8.71
N PRO A 57 19.80 3.01 9.77
CA PRO A 57 18.56 3.68 10.13
C PRO A 57 18.03 4.61 9.04
N ALA A 58 18.92 5.20 8.23
CA ALA A 58 18.54 6.07 7.11
C ALA A 58 17.70 5.33 6.06
N ILE A 59 18.11 4.11 5.68
CA ILE A 59 17.36 3.28 4.72
C ILE A 59 16.04 2.83 5.35
N LEU A 60 16.07 2.37 6.60
CA LEU A 60 14.88 1.88 7.29
C LEU A 60 13.82 2.97 7.44
N TRP A 61 14.18 4.16 7.91
CA TRP A 61 13.25 5.28 8.04
C TRP A 61 12.86 5.89 6.70
N GLY A 62 13.78 5.97 5.74
CA GLY A 62 13.50 6.41 4.38
C GLY A 62 12.45 5.55 3.71
N MET A 63 12.57 4.22 3.81
CA MET A 63 11.54 3.30 3.33
C MET A 63 10.22 3.50 4.08
N ARG A 64 10.22 3.58 5.42
CA ARG A 64 8.97 3.76 6.20
C ARG A 64 8.21 5.01 5.80
N ILE A 65 8.87 6.16 5.81
CA ILE A 65 8.24 7.45 5.47
C ILE A 65 7.84 7.47 4.00
N GLY A 66 8.74 7.03 3.10
CA GLY A 66 8.47 6.99 1.67
C GLY A 66 7.26 6.13 1.31
N LEU A 67 7.11 4.97 1.96
CA LEU A 67 5.98 4.08 1.75
C LEU A 67 4.68 4.63 2.31
N LEU A 68 4.70 5.22 3.51
CA LEU A 68 3.52 5.88 4.06
C LEU A 68 3.03 7.00 3.14
N LEU A 69 3.95 7.83 2.64
CA LEU A 69 3.63 8.87 1.66
C LEU A 69 3.08 8.28 0.36
N ALA A 70 3.67 7.20 -0.15
CA ALA A 70 3.21 6.54 -1.36
C ALA A 70 1.80 5.94 -1.18
N VAL A 71 1.51 5.26 -0.07
CA VAL A 71 0.17 4.73 0.25
C VAL A 71 -0.85 5.86 0.33
N ILE A 72 -0.55 6.93 1.09
CA ILE A 72 -1.45 8.07 1.24
C ILE A 72 -1.72 8.71 -0.12
N ALA A 73 -0.68 9.01 -0.90
CA ALA A 73 -0.82 9.62 -2.22
C ALA A 73 -1.64 8.74 -3.18
N HIS A 74 -1.43 7.42 -3.13
CA HIS A 74 -2.16 6.46 -3.94
C HIS A 74 -3.65 6.42 -3.58
N VAL A 75 -3.97 6.29 -2.29
CA VAL A 75 -5.35 6.21 -1.77
C VAL A 75 -6.10 7.51 -2.01
N LEU A 76 -5.50 8.67 -1.72
CA LEU A 76 -6.14 9.97 -1.95
C LEU A 76 -6.43 10.19 -3.44
N SER A 77 -5.49 9.84 -4.31
CA SER A 77 -5.70 9.93 -5.77
C SER A 77 -6.80 8.97 -6.24
N ALA A 78 -6.87 7.77 -5.65
CA ALA A 78 -7.93 6.80 -5.93
C ALA A 78 -9.31 7.29 -5.54
N VAL A 79 -9.46 7.76 -4.31
CA VAL A 79 -10.72 8.31 -3.82
C VAL A 79 -11.13 9.51 -4.67
N ALA A 80 -10.22 10.45 -4.94
CA ALA A 80 -10.52 11.63 -5.75
C ALA A 80 -10.98 11.29 -7.17
N LEU A 81 -10.35 10.29 -7.82
CA LEU A 81 -10.74 9.85 -9.15
C LEU A 81 -12.07 9.08 -9.16
N VAL A 82 -12.31 8.24 -8.15
CA VAL A 82 -13.56 7.50 -8.00
C VAL A 82 -14.73 8.46 -7.74
N SER A 83 -14.56 9.44 -6.85
CA SER A 83 -15.58 10.45 -6.55
C SER A 83 -15.88 11.30 -7.78
N ALA A 84 -14.86 11.80 -8.48
CA ALA A 84 -15.08 12.61 -9.68
C ALA A 84 -15.77 11.81 -10.81
N ASN A 85 -15.48 10.51 -10.92
CA ASN A 85 -16.16 9.63 -11.87
C ASN A 85 -17.62 9.35 -11.47
N ALA A 86 -17.94 9.35 -10.17
CA ALA A 86 -19.31 9.22 -9.68
C ALA A 86 -20.11 10.51 -9.92
N GLU A 87 -19.53 11.68 -9.64
CA GLU A 87 -20.14 13.00 -9.87
C GLU A 87 -20.43 13.25 -11.35
N ALA A 88 -19.50 12.86 -12.24
CA ALA A 88 -19.71 12.93 -13.68
C ALA A 88 -20.83 12.01 -14.20
N ARG A 89 -21.39 11.14 -13.34
CA ARG A 89 -22.44 10.18 -13.69
C ARG A 89 -23.58 10.17 -12.68
N PRO A 90 -24.48 11.18 -12.74
CA PRO A 90 -25.64 11.26 -11.85
C PRO A 90 -26.69 10.18 -12.11
N VAL A 91 -26.75 9.60 -13.32
CA VAL A 91 -27.67 8.50 -13.67
C VAL A 91 -26.89 7.22 -13.96
N GLY A 92 -27.34 6.11 -13.37
CA GLY A 92 -26.77 4.78 -13.57
C GLY A 92 -26.81 4.28 -15.03
N TYR A 93 -26.10 3.20 -15.33
CA TYR A 93 -25.99 2.63 -16.67
C TYR A 93 -27.15 1.65 -16.79
N ALA A 94 -28.05 1.89 -17.73
CA ALA A 94 -29.14 0.96 -18.04
C ALA A 94 -28.60 -0.42 -18.49
N LYS A 95 -27.42 -0.44 -19.12
CA LYS A 95 -26.68 -1.66 -19.46
C LYS A 95 -25.19 -1.44 -19.23
N VAL A 96 -24.55 -2.33 -18.47
CA VAL A 96 -23.11 -2.29 -18.22
C VAL A 96 -22.41 -3.05 -19.36
N LYS A 97 -21.84 -2.32 -20.33
CA LYS A 97 -21.01 -2.91 -21.39
C LYS A 97 -19.53 -2.59 -21.11
N HIS A 98 -18.75 -3.61 -20.79
CA HIS A 98 -17.33 -3.44 -20.45
C HIS A 98 -16.49 -3.26 -21.71
N GLN A 99 -16.18 -2.02 -22.06
CA GLN A 99 -15.37 -1.70 -23.23
C GLN A 99 -13.85 -1.67 -22.92
N LYS A 100 -13.47 -1.23 -21.71
CA LYS A 100 -12.05 -0.99 -21.33
C LYS A 100 -11.65 -1.43 -19.90
N SER A 101 -12.56 -1.97 -19.10
CA SER A 101 -12.26 -2.36 -17.72
C SER A 101 -11.76 -3.81 -17.66
N THR A 102 -10.54 -4.01 -17.14
CA THR A 102 -9.96 -5.34 -16.92
C THR A 102 -10.52 -6.00 -15.67
N TYR A 103 -10.34 -7.32 -15.51
CA TYR A 103 -10.73 -8.03 -14.29
C TYR A 103 -10.05 -7.44 -13.04
N ALA A 104 -8.74 -7.18 -13.11
CA ALA A 104 -8.00 -6.53 -12.02
C ALA A 104 -8.60 -5.18 -11.64
N SER A 105 -8.96 -4.34 -12.62
CA SER A 105 -9.60 -3.04 -12.36
C SER A 105 -10.94 -3.17 -11.64
N ARG A 106 -11.72 -4.23 -11.92
CA ARG A 106 -13.02 -4.46 -11.27
C ARG A 106 -12.87 -4.89 -9.82
N THR A 107 -11.88 -5.73 -9.53
CA THR A 107 -11.63 -6.20 -8.16
C THR A 107 -10.96 -5.13 -7.29
N MET A 108 -10.32 -4.10 -7.87
CA MET A 108 -9.70 -3.00 -7.09
C MET A 108 -10.66 -2.30 -6.13
N ARG A 109 -11.98 -2.24 -6.44
CA ARG A 109 -12.98 -1.64 -5.53
C ARG A 109 -13.05 -2.36 -4.18
N TRP A 110 -12.78 -3.67 -4.16
CA TRP A 110 -12.78 -4.50 -2.96
C TRP A 110 -11.35 -4.75 -2.46
N GLY A 111 -10.42 -5.04 -3.37
CA GLY A 111 -9.03 -5.29 -3.03
C GLY A 111 -8.35 -4.09 -2.36
N GLY A 112 -8.63 -2.86 -2.79
CA GLY A 112 -8.07 -1.66 -2.19
C GLY A 112 -8.39 -1.51 -0.70
N PRO A 113 -9.68 -1.49 -0.30
CA PRO A 113 -10.07 -1.45 1.11
C PRO A 113 -9.54 -2.63 1.93
N ILE A 114 -9.56 -3.85 1.39
CA ILE A 114 -9.05 -5.04 2.10
C ILE A 114 -7.55 -4.89 2.37
N ILE A 115 -6.76 -4.49 1.37
CA ILE A 115 -5.31 -4.27 1.52
C ILE A 115 -5.03 -3.11 2.49
N LEU A 116 -5.83 -2.05 2.45
CA LEU A 116 -5.67 -0.91 3.38
C LEU A 116 -5.87 -1.34 4.83
N LEU A 117 -6.92 -2.14 5.11
CA LEU A 117 -7.15 -2.70 6.43
C LEU A 117 -6.01 -3.64 6.86
N TYR A 118 -5.53 -4.47 5.94
CA TYR A 118 -4.36 -5.33 6.19
C TYR A 118 -3.11 -4.50 6.53
N ILE A 119 -2.82 -3.41 5.82
CA ILE A 119 -1.68 -2.53 6.11
C ILE A 119 -1.80 -1.94 7.51
N ILE A 120 -2.98 -1.45 7.91
CA ILE A 120 -3.20 -0.90 9.25
C ILE A 120 -2.92 -1.98 10.31
N TYR A 121 -3.52 -3.15 10.17
CA TYR A 121 -3.28 -4.28 11.07
C TYR A 121 -1.80 -4.68 11.11
N HIS A 122 -1.14 -4.77 9.95
CA HIS A 122 0.26 -5.15 9.81
C HIS A 122 1.18 -4.18 10.56
N LEU A 123 0.92 -2.87 10.47
CA LEU A 123 1.68 -1.86 11.21
C LEU A 123 1.41 -1.93 12.72
N LEU A 124 0.14 -2.07 13.13
CA LEU A 124 -0.23 -2.22 14.53
C LEU A 124 0.49 -3.42 15.16
N HIS A 125 0.42 -4.58 14.51
CA HIS A 125 1.01 -5.81 15.02
C HIS A 125 2.54 -5.79 15.04
N LEU A 126 3.19 -5.46 13.91
CA LEU A 126 4.64 -5.62 13.78
C LEU A 126 5.46 -4.38 14.14
N THR A 127 4.87 -3.18 14.11
CA THR A 127 5.58 -1.93 14.43
C THR A 127 5.27 -1.42 15.82
N PHE A 128 4.00 -1.48 16.22
CA PHE A 128 3.54 -0.92 17.50
C PHE A 128 3.33 -1.99 18.57
N GLY A 129 3.37 -3.29 18.22
CA GLY A 129 3.15 -4.38 19.16
C GLY A 129 1.70 -4.50 19.62
N PHE A 130 0.74 -3.92 18.90
CA PHE A 130 -0.68 -4.08 19.19
C PHE A 130 -1.20 -5.36 18.52
N GLY A 131 -1.60 -6.36 19.30
CA GLY A 131 -2.12 -7.62 18.79
C GLY A 131 -2.64 -8.53 19.91
N PHE A 132 -3.20 -9.69 19.55
CA PHE A 132 -3.50 -10.74 20.52
C PHE A 132 -2.18 -11.26 21.08
N ASP A 133 -1.85 -10.84 22.30
CA ASP A 133 -0.88 -11.55 23.12
C ASP A 133 -1.41 -12.96 23.30
N ALA A 134 -0.89 -13.91 22.52
CA ALA A 134 -0.89 -15.28 22.96
C ALA A 134 0.16 -15.31 24.06
N ASP A 135 -0.29 -15.51 25.29
CA ASP A 135 0.50 -15.76 26.48
C ASP A 135 1.38 -17.00 26.26
N HIS A 136 2.39 -16.89 25.39
CA HIS A 136 3.34 -17.95 25.14
C HIS A 136 4.57 -17.61 25.97
N PRO A 137 4.81 -18.30 27.09
CA PRO A 137 6.08 -18.16 27.78
C PRO A 137 7.19 -18.43 26.76
N TYR A 138 8.06 -17.45 26.58
CA TYR A 138 9.32 -17.63 25.88
C TYR A 138 10.10 -18.73 26.62
N THR A 139 10.11 -19.94 26.07
CA THR A 139 11.00 -21.02 26.52
C THR A 139 12.26 -20.97 25.65
N PRO A 140 13.41 -20.49 26.17
CA PRO A 140 14.64 -20.39 25.39
C PRO A 140 15.34 -21.74 25.27
N HIS A 141 14.69 -22.81 24.78
CA HIS A 141 15.35 -24.11 24.65
C HIS A 141 14.84 -24.97 23.49
N ASN A 142 15.42 -24.75 22.31
CA ASN A 142 15.93 -25.79 21.39
C ASN A 142 16.57 -25.14 20.16
#